data_AF-A0A2V6Y7F5-F1
#
_entry.id   AF-A0A2V6Y7F5-F1
#
_cell.length_a   1.000
_cell.length_b   1.000
_cell.length_c   1.000
_cell.angle_alpha   90.00
_cell.angle_beta   90.00
_cell.angle_gamma   90.00
#
_symmetry.space_group_name_H-M   'P 1'
#
loop_
_entity.id
_entity.type
_entity.pdbx_description
1 polymer ?
#
loop_
_entity_poly.entity_id
_entity_poly.type
_entity_poly.pdbx_seq_one_letter_code
_entity_poly.pdbx_strand_id
1 'polypeptide(L)'
;MMLHYRRPFLMTSSRIALLLLAASLTWTATAVPESPARPRVLMVTYSGAYQHDVVRREAPDGLSLAERTVVDLGRRSGAFDVSQLYSRDDLQRLTVDSFAGVRAVLFFTTGSPPFRPEVRQALLRFVLSGGGFVGVHSATDTWYEVPEYAELVGGVFDGHPWHQRVRIVVEDSAHPSTRHLGQGFEITDEIYQFRSWSRDK
;
A
#
# COMPACT_ATOMS: atom_id res chain seq x y z
N MET A 1 -61.75 7.97 89.11
CA MET A 1 -61.36 9.39 89.01
C MET A 1 -59.85 9.47 88.91
N MET A 2 -59.35 10.23 87.93
CA MET A 2 -57.97 10.72 87.74
C MET A 2 -56.84 9.78 87.26
N LEU A 3 -56.14 10.33 86.26
CA LEU A 3 -54.96 9.89 85.50
C LEU A 3 -53.68 9.75 86.35
N HIS A 4 -52.64 9.12 85.77
CA HIS A 4 -51.24 9.61 85.55
C HIS A 4 -50.36 8.37 85.20
N TYR A 5 -49.80 8.14 84.02
CA TYR A 5 -48.85 8.84 83.12
C TYR A 5 -47.34 8.65 83.44
N ARG A 6 -46.60 8.22 82.39
CA ARG A 6 -45.12 8.10 82.15
C ARG A 6 -44.43 6.79 82.57
N ARG A 7 -44.02 5.91 81.62
CA ARG A 7 -42.83 5.89 80.69
C ARG A 7 -41.55 5.35 81.37
N PRO A 8 -40.55 4.84 80.62
CA PRO A 8 -40.47 3.69 79.68
C PRO A 8 -39.33 2.73 80.11
N PHE A 9 -39.04 1.61 79.44
CA PHE A 9 -37.66 1.08 79.30
C PHE A 9 -37.57 -0.02 78.21
N LEU A 10 -36.37 -0.09 77.62
CA LEU A 10 -35.80 -0.86 76.50
C LEU A 10 -36.40 -2.23 76.14
N MET A 11 -36.26 -2.63 74.86
CA MET A 11 -35.39 -3.78 74.50
C MET A 11 -35.16 -3.96 72.98
N THR A 12 -33.93 -4.37 72.70
CA THR A 12 -33.30 -4.77 71.43
C THR A 12 -33.85 -6.07 70.83
N SER A 13 -33.68 -6.26 69.52
CA SER A 13 -33.46 -7.60 68.95
C SER A 13 -32.85 -7.55 67.54
N SER A 14 -31.74 -8.26 67.37
CA SER A 14 -31.05 -8.51 66.09
C SER A 14 -31.77 -9.57 65.24
N ARG A 15 -31.69 -9.44 63.92
CA ARG A 15 -31.97 -10.53 62.97
C ARG A 15 -30.79 -10.66 62.00
N ILE A 16 -30.17 -11.83 61.98
CA ILE A 16 -29.10 -12.23 61.04
C ILE A 16 -29.79 -12.74 59.76
N ALA A 17 -29.42 -12.20 58.60
CA ALA A 17 -29.90 -12.63 57.29
C ALA A 17 -28.79 -13.43 56.57
N LEU A 18 -29.15 -14.61 56.06
CA LEU A 18 -28.27 -15.53 55.34
C LEU A 18 -28.29 -15.17 53.84
N LEU A 19 -27.14 -14.81 53.27
CA LEU A 19 -26.96 -14.51 51.84
C LEU A 19 -26.51 -15.76 51.08
N LEU A 20 -27.36 -16.25 50.16
CA LEU A 20 -27.02 -17.27 49.17
C LEU A 20 -26.34 -16.60 47.96
N LEU A 21 -25.05 -16.86 47.75
CA LEU A 21 -24.31 -16.35 46.59
C LEU A 21 -24.34 -17.40 45.46
N ALA A 22 -25.12 -17.15 44.41
CA ALA A 22 -25.08 -17.93 43.18
C ALA A 22 -23.89 -17.47 42.33
N ALA A 23 -22.89 -18.32 42.14
CA ALA A 23 -21.76 -18.05 41.25
C ALA A 23 -22.15 -18.35 39.79
N SER A 24 -22.44 -17.32 39.01
CA SER A 24 -22.58 -17.41 37.56
C SER A 24 -21.20 -17.43 36.91
N LEU A 25 -20.80 -18.59 36.39
CA LEU A 25 -19.62 -18.71 35.51
C LEU A 25 -19.97 -18.09 34.14
N THR A 26 -19.48 -16.89 33.87
CA THR A 26 -19.55 -16.27 32.55
C THR A 26 -18.43 -16.84 31.67
N TRP A 27 -18.80 -17.55 30.61
CA TRP A 27 -17.88 -17.94 29.55
C TRP A 27 -17.54 -16.69 28.73
N THR A 28 -16.41 -16.06 29.00
CA THR A 28 -15.90 -15.00 28.14
C THR A 28 -15.32 -15.65 26.88
N ALA A 29 -16.03 -15.52 25.76
CA ALA A 29 -15.45 -15.83 24.46
C ALA A 29 -14.22 -14.93 24.26
N THR A 30 -13.03 -15.51 24.21
CA THR A 30 -11.82 -14.76 23.91
C THR A 30 -11.92 -14.31 22.45
N ALA A 31 -12.09 -13.01 22.23
CA ALA A 31 -12.03 -12.43 20.91
C ALA A 31 -10.69 -12.83 20.27
N VAL A 32 -10.74 -13.44 19.09
CA VAL A 32 -9.54 -13.71 18.31
C VAL A 32 -8.97 -12.33 17.91
N PRO A 33 -7.71 -12.01 18.25
CA PRO A 33 -7.15 -10.73 17.88
C PRO A 33 -7.15 -10.59 16.36
N GLU A 34 -7.72 -9.48 15.87
CA GLU A 34 -7.69 -9.12 14.46
C GLU A 34 -6.22 -8.96 14.06
N SER A 35 -5.81 -9.67 13.00
CA SER A 35 -4.44 -9.51 12.48
C SER A 35 -4.26 -8.05 12.04
N PRO A 36 -3.11 -7.42 12.35
CA PRO A 36 -2.87 -6.04 11.97
C PRO A 36 -3.05 -5.87 10.46
N ALA A 37 -3.74 -4.80 10.06
CA ALA A 37 -3.99 -4.51 8.65
C ALA A 37 -2.66 -4.46 7.89
N ARG A 38 -2.61 -5.17 6.75
CA ARG A 38 -1.38 -5.22 5.93
C ARG A 38 -1.11 -3.85 5.31
N PRO A 39 0.16 -3.47 5.14
CA PRO A 39 0.52 -2.30 4.36
C PRO A 39 -0.12 -2.36 2.96
N ARG A 40 -0.59 -1.22 2.45
CA ARG A 40 -1.19 -1.12 1.12
C ARG A 40 -0.19 -0.60 0.10
N VAL A 41 -0.13 -1.23 -1.07
CA VAL A 41 0.53 -0.72 -2.28
C VAL A 41 -0.54 -0.18 -3.23
N LEU A 42 -0.40 1.07 -3.66
CA LEU A 42 -1.27 1.65 -4.68
C LEU A 42 -0.61 1.46 -6.05
N MET A 43 -1.16 0.56 -6.86
CA MET A 43 -0.64 0.25 -8.19
C MET A 43 -1.40 1.03 -9.26
N VAL A 44 -0.66 1.76 -10.09
CA VAL A 44 -1.20 2.57 -11.19
C VAL A 44 -0.75 1.98 -12.52
N THR A 45 -1.73 1.54 -13.31
CA THR A 45 -1.58 0.91 -14.62
C THR A 45 -2.35 1.71 -15.65
N TYR A 46 -1.79 2.85 -16.06
CA TYR A 46 -2.45 3.77 -16.98
C TYR A 46 -1.54 4.13 -18.15
N SER A 47 -2.03 3.89 -19.37
CA SER A 47 -1.33 4.24 -20.60
C SER A 47 -1.94 5.50 -21.23
N GLY A 48 -1.26 6.63 -21.05
CA GLY A 48 -1.55 7.89 -21.74
C GLY A 48 -0.90 7.99 -23.13
N ALA A 49 0.02 7.06 -23.44
CA ALA A 49 0.64 6.90 -24.75
C ALA A 49 0.57 5.42 -25.19
N TYR A 50 1.70 4.77 -25.48
CA TYR A 50 1.72 3.37 -25.89
C TYR A 50 1.23 2.45 -24.76
N GLN A 51 0.37 1.49 -25.09
CA GLN A 51 -0.14 0.50 -24.14
C GLN A 51 0.56 -0.84 -24.35
N HIS A 52 1.31 -1.27 -23.34
CA HIS A 52 1.94 -2.59 -23.33
C HIS A 52 0.90 -3.67 -23.04
N ASP A 53 1.03 -4.84 -23.68
CA ASP A 53 0.08 -5.95 -23.51
C ASP A 53 -0.04 -6.40 -22.05
N VAL A 54 1.04 -6.34 -21.28
CA VAL A 54 1.06 -6.79 -19.88
C VAL A 54 0.19 -5.95 -18.94
N VAL A 55 -0.13 -4.70 -19.31
CA VAL A 55 -1.05 -3.82 -18.55
C VAL A 55 -2.44 -3.74 -19.18
N ARG A 56 -2.65 -4.38 -20.33
CA ARG A 56 -3.97 -4.45 -20.96
C ARG A 56 -4.88 -5.39 -20.18
N ARG A 57 -6.07 -4.90 -19.82
CA ARG A 57 -7.14 -5.73 -19.25
C ARG A 57 -8.01 -6.30 -20.37
N GLU A 58 -8.34 -7.57 -20.28
CA GLU A 58 -9.23 -8.24 -21.24
C GLU A 58 -10.72 -7.93 -20.98
N ALA A 59 -11.05 -7.62 -19.73
CA ALA A 59 -12.39 -7.21 -19.29
C ALA A 59 -12.27 -6.10 -18.22
N PRO A 60 -13.27 -5.19 -18.09
CA PRO A 60 -13.23 -4.09 -17.13
C PRO A 60 -12.96 -4.54 -15.68
N ASP A 61 -13.62 -5.63 -15.25
CA ASP A 61 -13.51 -6.19 -13.90
C ASP A 61 -12.33 -7.16 -13.74
N GLY A 62 -11.61 -7.44 -14.83
CA GLY A 62 -10.41 -8.28 -14.81
C GLY A 62 -9.17 -7.49 -14.43
N LEU A 63 -8.18 -8.17 -13.88
CA LEU A 63 -6.83 -7.64 -13.71
C LEU A 63 -6.01 -7.96 -14.97
N SER A 64 -5.13 -7.06 -15.38
CA SER A 64 -4.07 -7.31 -16.38
C SER A 64 -3.02 -8.27 -15.84
N LEU A 65 -2.09 -8.73 -16.69
CA LEU A 65 -1.01 -9.60 -16.24
C LEU A 65 -0.18 -8.95 -15.14
N ALA A 66 0.26 -7.70 -15.34
CA ALA A 66 1.06 -6.96 -14.38
C ALA A 66 0.34 -6.81 -13.01
N GLU A 67 -0.95 -6.45 -13.03
CA GLU A 67 -1.73 -6.29 -11.80
C GLU A 67 -1.88 -7.61 -11.05
N ARG A 68 -2.20 -8.70 -11.75
CA ARG A 68 -2.28 -10.04 -11.15
C ARG A 68 -0.95 -10.44 -10.52
N THR A 69 0.16 -10.20 -11.20
CA THR A 69 1.51 -10.54 -10.70
C THR A 69 1.80 -9.84 -9.37
N VAL A 70 1.52 -8.54 -9.24
CA VAL A 70 1.78 -7.79 -8.01
C VAL A 70 0.82 -8.20 -6.89
N VAL A 71 -0.46 -8.44 -7.21
CA VAL A 71 -1.45 -8.98 -6.25
C VAL A 71 -1.01 -10.34 -5.72
N ASP A 72 -0.60 -11.26 -6.59
CA ASP A 72 -0.14 -12.58 -6.19
C ASP A 72 1.16 -12.52 -5.39
N LEU A 73 2.07 -11.59 -5.68
CA LEU A 73 3.27 -11.37 -4.88
C LEU A 73 2.91 -10.92 -3.45
N GLY A 74 2.01 -9.95 -3.31
CA GLY A 74 1.50 -9.50 -2.00
C GLY A 74 0.84 -10.63 -1.23
N ARG A 75 -0.02 -11.41 -1.90
CA ARG A 75 -0.71 -12.58 -1.32
C ARG A 75 0.26 -13.67 -0.88
N ARG A 76 1.20 -14.07 -1.73
CA ARG A 76 2.15 -15.16 -1.45
C ARG A 76 3.16 -14.80 -0.37
N SER A 77 3.60 -13.54 -0.34
CA SER A 77 4.50 -13.05 0.72
C SER A 77 3.77 -12.78 2.04
N GLY A 78 2.48 -12.49 1.98
CA GLY A 78 1.70 -12.01 3.12
C GLY A 78 2.07 -10.59 3.55
N ALA A 79 2.89 -9.87 2.76
CA ALA A 79 3.54 -8.64 3.18
C ALA A 79 2.73 -7.37 2.92
N PHE A 80 1.84 -7.38 1.92
CA PHE A 80 1.06 -6.20 1.53
C PHE A 80 -0.20 -6.58 0.75
N ASP A 81 -1.16 -5.68 0.75
CA ASP A 81 -2.33 -5.69 -0.13
C ASP A 81 -2.16 -4.66 -1.26
N VAL A 82 -2.90 -4.83 -2.36
CA VAL A 82 -2.77 -3.97 -3.55
C VAL A 82 -4.11 -3.33 -3.89
N SER A 83 -4.12 -2.02 -4.10
CA SER A 83 -5.23 -1.28 -4.71
C SER A 83 -4.82 -0.83 -6.10
N GLN A 84 -5.61 -1.19 -7.12
CA GLN A 84 -5.30 -0.91 -8.52
C GLN A 84 -6.08 0.33 -8.99
N LEU A 85 -5.41 1.20 -9.75
CA LEU A 85 -6.01 2.29 -10.50
C LEU A 85 -5.60 2.13 -11.95
N TYR A 86 -6.57 1.94 -12.83
CA TYR A 86 -6.30 1.60 -14.24
C TYR A 86 -7.03 2.50 -15.22
N SER A 87 -8.17 3.07 -14.81
CA SER A 87 -9.00 3.90 -15.67
C SER A 87 -8.78 5.38 -15.43
N ARG A 88 -9.21 6.21 -16.40
CA ARG A 88 -9.23 7.66 -16.24
C ARG A 88 -10.06 8.07 -15.02
N ASP A 89 -11.19 7.41 -14.80
CA ASP A 89 -12.11 7.74 -13.71
C ASP A 89 -11.49 7.43 -12.35
N ASP A 90 -10.74 6.34 -12.23
CA ASP A 90 -9.97 6.02 -11.01
C ASP A 90 -9.00 7.15 -10.67
N LEU A 91 -8.24 7.61 -11.67
CA LEU A 91 -7.25 8.66 -11.49
C LEU A 91 -7.85 10.02 -11.18
N GLN A 92 -9.02 10.32 -11.75
CA GLN A 92 -9.74 11.58 -11.47
C GLN A 92 -10.37 11.59 -10.07
N ARG A 93 -10.71 10.42 -9.51
CA ARG A 93 -11.21 10.29 -8.13
C ARG A 93 -10.14 10.46 -7.07
N LEU A 94 -8.85 10.39 -7.44
CA LEU A 94 -7.78 10.63 -6.49
C LEU A 94 -7.86 12.03 -5.90
N THR A 95 -7.55 12.09 -4.60
CA THR A 95 -7.42 13.31 -3.80
C THR A 95 -6.01 13.38 -3.22
N VAL A 96 -5.65 14.52 -2.63
CA VAL A 96 -4.35 14.67 -1.94
C VAL A 96 -4.18 13.67 -0.79
N ASP A 97 -5.27 13.20 -0.19
CA ASP A 97 -5.29 12.24 0.92
C ASP A 97 -5.24 10.77 0.45
N SER A 98 -5.30 10.51 -0.85
CA SER A 98 -5.33 9.14 -1.38
C SER A 98 -4.04 8.34 -1.10
N PHE A 99 -2.96 9.03 -0.72
CA PHE A 99 -1.69 8.43 -0.32
C PHE A 99 -1.58 8.16 1.18
N ALA A 100 -2.55 8.60 1.99
CA ALA A 100 -2.58 8.32 3.42
C ALA A 100 -2.75 6.81 3.67
N GLY A 101 -1.90 6.23 4.52
CA GLY A 101 -1.91 4.79 4.83
C GLY A 101 -1.40 3.90 3.69
N VAL A 102 -0.96 4.47 2.56
CA VAL A 102 -0.27 3.75 1.49
C VAL A 102 1.22 3.63 1.87
N ARG A 103 1.80 2.44 1.73
CA ARG A 103 3.22 2.21 2.01
C ARG A 103 4.10 2.50 0.80
N ALA A 104 3.59 2.20 -0.39
CA ALA A 104 4.27 2.48 -1.64
C ALA A 104 3.28 2.70 -2.80
N VAL A 105 3.70 3.49 -3.77
CA VAL A 105 3.00 3.66 -5.06
C VAL A 105 3.82 2.97 -6.14
N LEU A 106 3.19 2.07 -6.90
CA LEU A 106 3.83 1.36 -8.00
C LEU A 106 3.28 1.87 -9.32
N PHE A 107 4.16 2.30 -10.22
CA PHE A 107 3.80 2.77 -11.55
C PHE A 107 4.21 1.75 -12.61
N PHE A 108 3.25 1.39 -13.45
CA PHE A 108 3.47 0.90 -14.79
C PHE A 108 2.63 1.78 -15.72
N THR A 109 3.14 2.98 -15.99
CA THR A 109 2.42 4.04 -16.69
C THR A 109 3.13 4.42 -17.98
N THR A 110 2.45 5.11 -18.90
CA THR A 110 3.07 5.76 -20.07
C THR A 110 2.43 7.12 -20.34
N GLY A 111 3.17 8.02 -21.00
CA GLY A 111 2.71 9.34 -21.39
C GLY A 111 2.38 10.24 -20.19
N SER A 112 1.26 10.95 -20.24
CA SER A 112 0.83 11.82 -19.14
C SER A 112 -0.46 11.30 -18.50
N PRO A 113 -0.39 10.38 -17.51
CA PRO A 113 -1.53 9.98 -16.72
C PRO A 113 -2.27 11.22 -16.17
N PRO A 114 -3.60 11.28 -16.27
CA PRO A 114 -4.37 12.50 -16.02
C PRO A 114 -4.58 12.75 -14.51
N PHE A 115 -3.49 12.80 -13.74
CA PHE A 115 -3.53 13.26 -12.36
C PHE A 115 -3.74 14.77 -12.36
N ARG A 116 -4.68 15.24 -11.53
CA ARG A 116 -4.78 16.67 -11.24
C ARG A 116 -3.45 17.17 -10.64
N PRO A 117 -2.97 18.39 -10.97
CA PRO A 117 -1.67 18.88 -10.52
C PRO A 117 -1.42 18.75 -9.01
N GLU A 118 -2.44 19.05 -8.20
CA GLU A 118 -2.41 18.95 -6.74
C GLU A 118 -2.22 17.51 -6.24
N VAL A 119 -2.80 16.52 -6.93
CA VAL A 119 -2.63 15.09 -6.63
C VAL A 119 -1.25 14.61 -7.04
N ARG A 120 -0.75 15.02 -8.21
CA ARG A 120 0.62 14.71 -8.64
C ARG A 120 1.64 15.27 -7.65
N GLN A 121 1.45 16.50 -7.20
CA GLN A 121 2.31 17.11 -6.17
C GLN A 121 2.19 16.40 -4.80
N ALA A 122 1.01 15.88 -4.45
CA ALA A 122 0.85 15.07 -3.25
C ALA A 122 1.59 13.72 -3.34
N LEU A 123 1.62 13.07 -4.51
CA LEU A 123 2.43 11.87 -4.76
C LEU A 123 3.92 12.15 -4.56
N LEU A 124 4.43 13.23 -5.18
CA LEU A 124 5.85 13.60 -5.05
C LEU A 124 6.20 13.88 -3.58
N ARG A 125 5.37 14.64 -2.86
CA ARG A 125 5.56 14.88 -1.42
C ARG A 125 5.49 13.61 -0.58
N PHE A 126 4.60 12.68 -0.91
CA PHE A 126 4.51 11.39 -0.25
C PHE A 126 5.83 10.63 -0.33
N VAL A 127 6.45 10.59 -1.51
CA VAL A 127 7.76 9.92 -1.67
C VAL A 127 8.87 10.66 -0.94
N LEU A 128 8.93 12.00 -1.07
CA LEU A 128 9.89 12.84 -0.34
C LEU A 128 9.77 12.69 1.18
N SER A 129 8.58 12.33 1.68
CA SER A 129 8.33 12.11 3.12
C SER A 129 8.57 10.66 3.58
N GLY A 130 9.19 9.82 2.74
CA GLY A 130 9.55 8.43 3.07
C GLY A 130 8.57 7.36 2.57
N GLY A 131 7.55 7.77 1.82
CA GLY A 131 6.69 6.86 1.06
C GLY A 131 7.48 6.10 0.00
N GLY A 132 7.16 4.82 -0.21
CA GLY A 132 7.84 4.03 -1.24
C GLY A 132 7.38 4.40 -2.65
N PHE A 133 8.30 4.36 -3.62
CA PHE A 133 7.96 4.43 -5.03
C PHE A 133 8.60 3.25 -5.77
N VAL A 134 7.85 2.65 -6.69
CA VAL A 134 8.34 1.56 -7.55
C VAL A 134 7.96 1.90 -8.99
N GLY A 135 8.93 2.27 -9.82
CA GLY A 135 8.74 2.40 -11.26
C GLY A 135 9.05 1.07 -11.95
N VAL A 136 8.14 0.59 -12.78
CA VAL A 136 8.34 -0.61 -13.60
C VAL A 136 8.36 -0.20 -15.06
N HIS A 137 9.43 -0.58 -15.76
CA HIS A 137 9.53 -0.51 -17.22
C HIS A 137 9.21 0.90 -17.77
N SER A 138 8.04 1.07 -18.37
CA SER A 138 7.61 2.30 -19.03
C SER A 138 7.26 3.44 -18.08
N ALA A 139 7.34 3.24 -16.76
CA ALA A 139 7.25 4.33 -15.78
C ALA A 139 8.26 5.46 -16.08
N THR A 140 9.39 5.17 -16.72
CA THR A 140 10.38 6.16 -17.17
C THR A 140 9.96 6.94 -18.44
N ASP A 141 8.93 6.46 -19.15
CA ASP A 141 8.21 7.08 -20.26
C ASP A 141 6.91 7.73 -19.72
N THR A 142 7.00 8.44 -18.59
CA THR A 142 5.87 9.11 -17.95
C THR A 142 6.22 10.56 -17.58
N TRP A 143 5.29 11.50 -17.82
CA TRP A 143 5.39 12.92 -17.46
C TRP A 143 6.73 13.57 -17.82
N TYR A 144 7.11 13.51 -19.10
CA TYR A 144 8.30 14.19 -19.63
C TYR A 144 8.41 15.67 -19.25
N GLU A 145 7.27 16.32 -19.08
CA GLU A 145 7.10 17.72 -18.74
C GLU A 145 7.23 18.04 -17.24
N VAL A 146 7.43 17.03 -16.38
CA VAL A 146 7.50 17.18 -14.91
C VAL A 146 8.90 16.82 -14.40
N PRO A 147 9.82 17.81 -14.26
CA PRO A 147 11.20 17.57 -13.86
C PRO A 147 11.35 16.82 -12.54
N GLU A 148 10.49 17.09 -11.56
CA GLU A 148 10.52 16.44 -10.25
C GLU A 148 10.19 14.95 -10.34
N TYR A 149 9.39 14.54 -11.33
CA TYR A 149 9.14 13.13 -11.59
C TYR A 149 10.37 12.46 -12.22
N ALA A 150 11.01 13.12 -13.19
CA ALA A 150 12.26 12.64 -13.78
C ALA A 150 13.37 12.47 -12.72
N GLU A 151 13.47 13.39 -11.76
CA GLU A 151 14.38 13.28 -10.62
C GLU A 151 14.01 12.09 -9.71
N LEU A 152 12.73 11.91 -9.40
CA LEU A 152 12.23 10.77 -8.62
C LEU A 152 12.58 9.42 -9.27
N VAL A 153 12.38 9.26 -10.58
CA VAL A 153 12.66 8.00 -11.27
C VAL A 153 14.13 7.82 -11.66
N GLY A 154 14.93 8.90 -11.61
CA GLY A 154 16.37 8.89 -11.87
C GLY A 154 16.77 9.01 -13.34
N GLY A 155 15.84 9.21 -14.27
CA GLY A 155 16.12 9.31 -15.70
C GLY A 155 14.86 9.41 -16.54
N VAL A 156 15.03 9.71 -17.83
CA VAL A 156 13.91 9.88 -18.78
C VAL A 156 14.10 8.93 -19.95
N PHE A 157 13.07 8.17 -20.31
CA PHE A 157 13.11 7.25 -21.44
C PHE A 157 13.56 7.94 -22.73
N ASP A 158 14.53 7.34 -23.42
CA ASP A 158 15.14 7.88 -24.64
C ASP A 158 15.31 6.80 -25.73
N GLY A 159 14.42 5.80 -25.73
CA GLY A 159 14.39 4.72 -26.72
C GLY A 159 14.81 3.35 -26.17
N HIS A 160 14.63 2.32 -26.99
CA HIS A 160 14.95 0.93 -26.67
C HIS A 160 15.55 0.20 -27.89
N PRO A 161 16.77 0.55 -28.34
CA PRO A 161 17.31 0.05 -29.61
C PRO A 161 17.64 -1.45 -29.60
N TRP A 162 17.60 -2.11 -28.43
CA TRP A 162 17.96 -3.50 -28.28
C TRP A 162 16.78 -4.35 -27.81
N HIS A 163 16.35 -5.28 -28.66
CA HIS A 163 15.39 -6.34 -28.36
C HIS A 163 16.12 -7.68 -28.51
N GLN A 164 16.92 -8.05 -27.51
CA GLN A 164 17.84 -9.17 -27.63
C GLN A 164 18.14 -9.79 -26.26
N ARG A 165 18.84 -10.94 -26.28
CA ARG A 165 19.38 -11.52 -25.06
C ARG A 165 20.53 -10.67 -24.55
N VAL A 166 20.43 -10.20 -23.31
CA VAL A 166 21.48 -9.44 -22.61
C VAL A 166 21.82 -10.09 -21.28
N ARG A 167 23.00 -9.76 -20.76
CA ARG A 167 23.37 -10.08 -19.37
C ARG A 167 23.12 -8.87 -18.48
N ILE A 168 22.30 -9.05 -17.45
CA ILE A 168 22.15 -8.12 -16.34
C ILE A 168 23.27 -8.38 -15.35
N VAL A 169 23.99 -7.32 -14.97
CA VAL A 169 25.09 -7.38 -14.00
C VAL A 169 24.58 -6.90 -12.65
N VAL A 170 24.87 -7.65 -11.59
CA VAL A 170 24.61 -7.22 -10.21
C VAL A 170 25.79 -6.38 -9.74
N GLU A 171 25.57 -5.08 -9.62
CA GLU A 171 26.59 -4.09 -9.21
C GLU A 171 26.81 -4.08 -7.69
N ASP A 172 25.73 -4.19 -6.90
CA ASP A 172 25.78 -4.33 -5.45
C ASP A 172 25.20 -5.69 -5.07
N SER A 173 26.07 -6.62 -4.65
CA SER A 173 25.66 -7.97 -4.22
C SER A 173 25.28 -8.06 -2.74
N ALA A 174 25.47 -6.98 -1.95
CA ALA A 174 25.10 -6.94 -0.54
C ALA A 174 23.65 -6.46 -0.32
N HIS A 175 23.12 -5.66 -1.25
CA HIS A 175 21.79 -5.10 -1.14
C HIS A 175 20.68 -6.18 -1.05
N PRO A 176 19.65 -6.02 -0.18
CA PRO A 176 18.60 -7.03 0.00
C PRO A 176 17.85 -7.42 -1.28
N SER A 177 17.69 -6.50 -2.23
CA SER A 177 17.01 -6.77 -3.52
C SER A 177 17.85 -7.57 -4.52
N THR A 178 19.16 -7.71 -4.30
CA THR A 178 20.09 -8.29 -5.30
C THR A 178 20.94 -9.42 -4.74
N ARG A 179 21.12 -9.52 -3.41
CA ARG A 179 21.97 -10.55 -2.75
C ARG A 179 21.66 -12.01 -3.11
N HIS A 180 20.46 -12.27 -3.61
CA HIS A 180 20.00 -13.61 -4.00
C HIS A 180 20.20 -13.91 -5.50
N LEU A 181 20.67 -12.95 -6.30
CA LEU A 181 20.79 -13.05 -7.76
C LEU A 181 22.19 -13.47 -8.24
N GLY A 182 23.14 -13.67 -7.32
CA GLY A 182 24.54 -13.94 -7.67
C GLY A 182 25.21 -12.76 -8.38
N GLN A 183 26.08 -13.04 -9.36
CA GLN A 183 26.74 -11.99 -10.16
C GLN A 183 25.83 -11.39 -11.25
N GLY A 184 24.60 -11.89 -11.40
CA GLY A 184 23.64 -11.47 -12.41
C GLY A 184 23.10 -12.62 -13.26
N PHE A 185 22.22 -12.32 -14.20
CA PHE A 185 21.46 -13.30 -15.00
C PHE A 185 21.35 -12.85 -16.47
N GLU A 186 20.93 -13.76 -17.34
CA GLU A 186 20.59 -13.43 -18.74
C GLU A 186 19.08 -13.29 -18.91
N ILE A 187 18.65 -12.36 -19.74
CA ILE A 187 17.25 -12.15 -20.10
C ILE A 187 17.16 -11.71 -21.56
N THR A 188 16.10 -12.12 -22.25
CA THR A 188 15.69 -11.50 -23.52
C THR A 188 14.61 -10.49 -23.20
N ASP A 189 14.90 -9.22 -23.46
CA ASP A 189 13.99 -8.12 -23.14
C ASP A 189 14.21 -6.95 -24.11
N GLU A 190 13.39 -5.92 -23.97
CA GLU A 190 13.63 -4.62 -24.56
C GLU A 190 14.43 -3.72 -23.61
N ILE A 191 15.66 -3.40 -23.99
CA ILE A 191 16.58 -2.66 -23.12
C ILE A 191 16.49 -1.17 -23.41
N TYR A 192 16.01 -0.44 -22.41
CA TYR A 192 15.84 1.00 -22.49
C TYR A 192 17.17 1.72 -22.33
N GLN A 193 17.33 2.81 -23.06
CA GLN A 193 18.33 3.83 -22.79
C GLN A 193 17.66 5.08 -22.21
N PHE A 194 18.41 5.82 -21.39
CA PHE A 194 17.89 6.96 -20.66
C PHE A 194 18.73 8.20 -20.91
N ARG A 195 18.06 9.34 -21.03
CA ARG A 195 18.69 10.66 -20.91
C ARG A 195 18.53 11.20 -19.50
N SER A 196 19.37 12.17 -19.14
CA SER A 196 19.37 12.80 -17.81
C SER A 196 19.59 11.83 -16.65
N TRP A 197 20.12 10.64 -16.92
CA TRP A 197 20.54 9.65 -15.95
C TRP A 197 22.01 9.87 -15.59
N SER A 198 22.36 9.66 -14.31
CA SER A 198 23.74 9.68 -13.82
C SER A 198 23.94 8.55 -12.83
N ARG A 199 25.08 7.85 -12.93
CA ARG A 199 25.49 6.83 -11.95
C ARG A 199 25.88 7.44 -10.59
N ASP A 200 26.25 8.72 -10.57
CA ASP A 200 26.76 9.40 -9.36
C ASP A 200 25.67 10.00 -8.47
N LYS A 201 24.40 9.92 -8.90
CA LYS A 201 23.23 10.35 -8.13
C LYS A 201 22.60 9.16 -7.44
#